data_AF-X1R397-F1
#
_entry.id   AF-X1R397-F1
#
_cell.length_a   1.000
_cell.length_b   1.000
_cell.length_c   1.000
_cell.angle_alpha   90.00
_cell.angle_beta   90.00
_cell.angle_gamma   90.00
#
_symmetry.space_group_name_H-M   'P 1'
#
loop_
_entity.id
_entity.type
_entity.pdbx_description
1 polymer ?
#
loop_
_entity_poly.entity_id
_entity_poly.type
_entity_poly.pdbx_seq_one_letter_code
_entity_poly.pdbx_strand_id
1 'polypeptide(L)'
;MENYTSYIAGYFSASEDAENNKNMMHIDSYDWEHRTGDNPYRPYLYEGVFAHEFQHLIHFDQDPDEPSWVDEGCADLAMFMCGYGHSSGHIANYFVYHPITALTFWGGELEDYGACYLFALYLYEHYGGADFFTALLQEQANGIKGIENTLATLGYTETFDEIFDDWTIANYIDDTRKAGGKYGYESLDIGTIDTWGYSIEYVLGSMWWGPPDEAPFGVPSSWFFGIEPQPYTTHYFRFTNKPAATVFIDGDDFAGTLPHG
;
A
#
# COMPACT_ATOMS: atom_id res chain seq x y z
N MET A 1 27.43 -20.59 11.40
CA MET A 1 26.03 -20.12 11.40
C MET A 1 26.03 -18.91 10.52
N GLU A 2 25.53 -19.07 9.29
CA GLU A 2 25.48 -17.99 8.31
C GLU A 2 24.54 -16.89 8.81
N ASN A 3 24.98 -15.65 8.68
CA ASN A 3 24.19 -14.47 8.96
C ASN A 3 23.11 -14.36 7.88
N TYR A 4 21.90 -14.84 8.18
CA TYR A 4 20.72 -14.46 7.41
C TYR A 4 20.42 -12.98 7.70
N THR A 5 20.38 -12.16 6.65
CA THR A 5 20.24 -10.69 6.72
C THR A 5 18.79 -10.21 6.70
N SER A 6 17.82 -11.10 6.80
CA SER A 6 16.39 -10.77 6.95
C SER A 6 15.81 -11.43 8.20
N TYR A 7 14.92 -10.71 8.86
CA TYR A 7 14.19 -11.15 10.05
C TYR A 7 12.73 -11.34 9.69
N ILE A 8 12.21 -12.55 9.87
CA ILE A 8 10.80 -12.90 9.65
C ILE A 8 10.14 -12.97 11.03
N ALA A 9 9.18 -12.10 11.29
CA ALA A 9 8.49 -12.01 12.58
C ALA A 9 7.33 -13.02 12.71
N GLY A 10 6.76 -13.42 11.58
CA GLY A 10 5.71 -14.42 11.44
C GLY A 10 5.52 -14.77 9.97
N TYR A 11 4.76 -15.83 9.71
CA TYR A 11 4.27 -16.15 8.36
C TYR A 11 3.06 -17.09 8.41
N PHE A 12 2.23 -17.00 7.38
CA PHE A 12 1.20 -17.94 6.98
C PHE A 12 1.67 -18.75 5.75
N SER A 13 1.25 -20.01 5.65
CA SER A 13 1.52 -20.85 4.48
C SER A 13 0.34 -21.76 4.17
N ALA A 14 -0.39 -21.42 3.11
CA ALA A 14 -1.47 -22.24 2.56
C ALA A 14 -1.04 -23.69 2.29
N SER A 15 0.22 -23.90 1.86
CA SER A 15 0.75 -25.24 1.60
C SER A 15 0.94 -26.07 2.86
N GLU A 16 1.43 -25.46 3.94
CA GLU A 16 1.61 -26.16 5.22
C GLU A 16 0.24 -26.52 5.82
N ASP A 17 -0.74 -25.61 5.71
CA ASP A 17 -2.12 -25.84 6.15
C ASP A 17 -2.78 -27.01 5.42
N ALA A 18 -2.65 -27.03 4.09
CA ALA A 18 -3.18 -28.10 3.25
C ALA A 18 -2.50 -29.45 3.55
N GLU A 19 -1.17 -29.46 3.71
CA GLU A 19 -0.42 -30.70 4.01
C GLU A 19 -0.76 -31.27 5.39
N ASN A 20 -1.05 -30.40 6.37
CA ASN A 20 -1.32 -30.80 7.74
C ASN A 20 -2.81 -30.91 8.08
N ASN A 21 -3.69 -30.50 7.15
CA ASN A 21 -5.14 -30.41 7.32
C ASN A 21 -5.52 -29.66 8.61
N LYS A 22 -4.93 -28.47 8.79
CA LYS A 22 -5.08 -27.59 9.95
C LYS A 22 -4.89 -26.14 9.52
N ASN A 23 -5.51 -25.23 10.26
CA ASN A 23 -5.26 -23.79 10.15
C ASN A 23 -4.02 -23.45 11.00
N MET A 24 -2.93 -23.01 10.37
CA MET A 24 -1.65 -22.75 11.04
C MET A 24 -1.07 -21.41 10.60
N MET A 25 -0.53 -20.71 11.59
CA MET A 25 0.33 -19.57 11.36
C MET A 25 1.50 -19.65 12.33
N HIS A 26 2.61 -19.03 11.96
CA HIS A 26 3.86 -19.10 12.68
C HIS A 26 4.21 -17.72 13.19
N ILE A 27 4.57 -17.62 14.47
CA ILE A 27 5.02 -16.37 15.10
C ILE A 27 6.40 -16.62 15.70
N ASP A 28 7.37 -15.78 15.37
CA ASP A 28 8.68 -15.79 15.99
C ASP A 28 8.58 -15.42 17.48
N SER A 29 9.36 -16.11 18.31
CA SER A 29 9.37 -15.91 19.77
C SER A 29 10.72 -15.42 20.31
N TYR A 30 11.67 -15.07 19.42
CA TYR A 30 13.05 -14.76 19.80
C TYR A 30 13.18 -13.62 20.82
N ASP A 31 12.35 -12.58 20.73
CA ASP A 31 12.48 -11.35 21.52
C ASP A 31 11.14 -10.88 22.10
N TRP A 32 10.34 -11.84 22.58
CA TRP A 32 8.96 -11.63 23.03
C TRP A 32 8.79 -10.51 24.08
N GLU A 33 9.71 -10.47 25.06
CA GLU A 33 9.67 -9.49 26.15
C GLU A 33 9.80 -8.02 25.67
N HIS A 34 10.51 -7.78 24.56
CA HIS A 34 10.77 -6.42 24.09
C HIS A 34 9.93 -6.00 22.88
N ARG A 35 9.04 -6.87 22.41
CA ARG A 35 8.24 -6.69 21.19
C ARG A 35 6.75 -6.95 21.39
N THR A 36 6.34 -7.05 22.65
CA THR A 36 4.93 -7.12 23.08
C THR A 36 4.57 -5.93 23.96
N GLY A 37 3.29 -5.58 23.96
CA GLY A 37 2.71 -4.48 24.72
C GLY A 37 3.25 -3.09 24.32
N ASP A 38 3.04 -2.12 25.22
CA ASP A 38 3.47 -0.72 25.07
C ASP A 38 5.01 -0.52 25.19
N ASN A 39 5.83 -1.44 24.68
CA ASN A 39 7.28 -1.29 24.71
C ASN A 39 7.73 -0.05 23.90
N PRO A 40 8.60 0.83 24.43
CA PRO A 40 8.95 2.09 23.77
C PRO A 40 9.79 1.96 22.49
N TYR A 41 10.39 0.80 22.24
CA TYR A 41 11.27 0.60 21.08
C TYR A 41 10.55 -0.04 19.90
N ARG A 42 9.66 -1.01 20.17
CA ARG A 42 8.89 -1.79 19.19
C ARG A 42 7.54 -2.19 19.79
N PRO A 43 6.65 -1.21 20.05
CA PRO A 43 5.37 -1.49 20.68
C PRO A 43 4.54 -2.41 19.78
N TYR A 44 3.86 -3.38 20.40
CA TYR A 44 2.88 -4.26 19.76
C TYR A 44 3.33 -5.02 18.50
N LEU A 45 4.64 -5.20 18.29
CA LEU A 45 5.14 -5.81 17.06
C LEU A 45 4.58 -7.22 16.86
N TYR A 46 4.66 -8.08 17.88
CA TYR A 46 4.18 -9.46 17.73
C TYR A 46 2.66 -9.55 17.72
N GLU A 47 1.95 -8.66 18.41
CA GLU A 47 0.50 -8.58 18.36
C GLU A 47 -0.01 -8.11 16.99
N GLY A 48 0.67 -7.15 16.38
CA GLY A 48 0.45 -6.73 15.01
C GLY A 48 0.68 -7.87 14.03
N VAL A 49 1.84 -8.53 14.09
CA VAL A 49 2.14 -9.70 13.25
C VAL A 49 1.10 -10.80 13.45
N PHE A 50 0.67 -11.07 14.68
CA PHE A 50 -0.41 -12.02 14.91
C PHE A 50 -1.70 -11.63 14.18
N ALA A 51 -2.10 -10.35 14.20
CA ALA A 51 -3.29 -9.89 13.49
C ALA A 51 -3.15 -10.02 11.97
N HIS A 52 -1.97 -9.70 11.43
CA HIS A 52 -1.62 -9.85 10.01
C HIS A 52 -1.73 -11.33 9.58
N GLU A 53 -1.01 -12.24 10.24
CA GLU A 53 -1.05 -13.66 9.87
C GLU A 53 -2.43 -14.32 10.11
N PHE A 54 -3.16 -13.85 11.11
CA PHE A 54 -4.52 -14.33 11.37
C PHE A 54 -5.51 -13.85 10.31
N GLN A 55 -5.30 -12.67 9.71
CA GLN A 55 -6.08 -12.24 8.57
C GLN A 55 -5.85 -13.18 7.38
N HIS A 56 -4.61 -13.58 7.05
CA HIS A 56 -4.37 -14.53 5.97
C HIS A 56 -5.11 -15.86 6.18
N LEU A 57 -5.15 -16.36 7.42
CA LEU A 57 -5.92 -17.56 7.76
C LEU A 57 -7.41 -17.43 7.46
N ILE A 58 -7.99 -16.25 7.76
CA ILE A 58 -9.40 -15.98 7.47
C ILE A 58 -9.59 -15.84 5.96
N HIS A 59 -8.71 -15.09 5.29
CA HIS A 59 -8.80 -14.84 3.86
C HIS A 59 -8.73 -16.13 3.07
N PHE A 60 -7.72 -16.96 3.34
CA PHE A 60 -7.53 -18.23 2.64
C PHE A 60 -8.73 -19.19 2.79
N ASP A 61 -9.46 -19.15 3.91
CA ASP A 61 -10.66 -19.97 4.10
C ASP A 61 -11.88 -19.46 3.31
N GLN A 62 -11.92 -18.17 2.94
CA GLN A 62 -13.02 -17.54 2.20
C GLN A 62 -12.74 -17.35 0.71
N ASP A 63 -11.55 -16.85 0.38
CA ASP A 63 -11.05 -16.62 -0.98
C ASP A 63 -9.54 -16.97 -1.05
N PRO A 64 -9.19 -18.21 -1.42
CA PRO A 64 -7.81 -18.67 -1.46
C PRO A 64 -7.01 -18.22 -2.69
N ASP A 65 -7.63 -17.56 -3.68
CA ASP A 65 -6.99 -17.15 -4.93
C ASP A 65 -6.92 -15.63 -5.17
N GLU A 66 -7.27 -14.83 -4.16
CA GLU A 66 -7.06 -13.39 -4.15
C GLU A 66 -5.56 -13.02 -4.36
N PRO A 67 -5.24 -12.11 -5.31
CA PRO A 67 -3.91 -11.58 -5.54
C PRO A 67 -3.27 -10.99 -4.28
N SER A 68 -1.96 -11.24 -4.13
CA SER A 68 -1.18 -10.84 -2.97
C SER A 68 -1.30 -9.35 -2.62
N TRP A 69 -1.43 -8.45 -3.59
CA TRP A 69 -1.56 -7.02 -3.29
C TRP A 69 -2.84 -6.67 -2.51
N VAL A 70 -3.95 -7.40 -2.74
CA VAL A 70 -5.19 -7.23 -1.97
C VAL A 70 -5.05 -7.93 -0.63
N ASP A 71 -4.55 -9.17 -0.62
CA ASP A 71 -4.43 -9.97 0.60
C ASP A 71 -3.51 -9.30 1.63
N GLU A 72 -2.32 -8.87 1.20
CA GLU A 72 -1.31 -8.21 2.05
C GLU A 72 -1.78 -6.81 2.50
N GLY A 73 -2.53 -6.10 1.65
CA GLY A 73 -3.19 -4.84 2.03
C GLY A 73 -4.23 -5.05 3.14
N CYS A 74 -5.02 -6.13 3.05
CA CYS A 74 -5.96 -6.53 4.11
C CYS A 74 -5.24 -6.98 5.39
N ALA A 75 -4.12 -7.69 5.26
CA ALA A 75 -3.30 -8.16 6.37
C ALA A 75 -2.72 -6.99 7.20
N ASP A 76 -2.10 -6.01 6.53
CA ASP A 76 -1.60 -4.80 7.18
C ASP A 76 -2.75 -3.93 7.74
N LEU A 77 -3.90 -3.87 7.04
CA LEU A 77 -5.08 -3.18 7.57
C LEU A 77 -5.61 -3.85 8.85
N ALA A 78 -5.55 -5.18 8.96
CA ALA A 78 -5.98 -5.90 10.16
C ALA A 78 -5.17 -5.49 11.41
N MET A 79 -3.87 -5.22 11.24
CA MET A 79 -3.03 -4.67 12.32
C MET A 79 -3.58 -3.34 12.84
N PHE A 80 -3.92 -2.43 11.92
CA PHE A 80 -4.53 -1.14 12.24
C PHE A 80 -5.90 -1.30 12.92
N MET A 81 -6.76 -2.16 12.37
CA MET A 81 -8.10 -2.42 12.92
C MET A 81 -8.06 -3.02 14.34
N CYS A 82 -7.02 -3.79 14.65
CA CYS A 82 -6.78 -4.31 16.00
C CYS A 82 -6.15 -3.29 16.97
N GLY A 83 -5.83 -2.08 16.50
CA GLY A 83 -5.29 -0.99 17.33
C GLY A 83 -3.78 -1.00 17.48
N TYR A 84 -3.05 -1.71 16.63
CA TYR A 84 -1.58 -1.80 16.68
C TYR A 84 -0.87 -0.72 15.85
N GLY A 85 -1.63 0.23 15.29
CA GLY A 85 -1.13 1.40 14.59
C GLY A 85 -0.83 1.16 13.11
N HIS A 86 -0.09 2.09 12.52
CA HIS A 86 0.29 2.06 11.10
C HIS A 86 1.63 1.36 10.90
N SER A 87 1.79 0.70 9.75
CA SER A 87 3.08 0.17 9.28
C SER A 87 3.99 1.30 8.78
N SER A 88 4.41 2.22 9.66
CA SER A 88 5.12 3.45 9.28
C SER A 88 6.36 3.22 8.41
N GLY A 89 7.07 2.11 8.63
CA GLY A 89 8.22 1.72 7.81
C GLY A 89 7.83 1.30 6.39
N HIS A 90 6.74 0.58 6.21
CA HIS A 90 6.22 0.20 4.89
C HIS A 90 5.80 1.46 4.12
N ILE A 91 5.03 2.33 4.79
CA ILE A 91 4.57 3.61 4.22
C ILE A 91 5.75 4.50 3.80
N ALA A 92 6.76 4.64 4.66
CA ALA A 92 7.95 5.43 4.35
C ALA A 92 8.73 4.86 3.15
N ASN A 93 8.87 3.53 3.04
CA ASN A 93 9.49 2.90 1.88
C ASN A 93 8.66 3.15 0.61
N TYR A 94 7.33 3.02 0.67
CA TYR A 94 6.47 3.37 -0.46
C TYR A 94 6.67 4.82 -0.91
N PHE A 95 6.67 5.79 0.00
CA PHE A 95 6.93 7.18 -0.40
C PHE A 95 8.32 7.41 -1.00
N VAL A 96 9.32 6.59 -0.65
CA VAL A 96 10.64 6.63 -1.28
C VAL A 96 10.64 5.92 -2.63
N TYR A 97 9.94 4.81 -2.80
CA TYR A 97 10.03 3.97 -4.00
C TYR A 97 8.80 4.04 -4.92
N HIS A 98 7.83 4.92 -4.62
CA HIS A 98 6.59 5.10 -5.37
C HIS A 98 6.75 5.17 -6.91
N PRO A 99 7.83 5.75 -7.51
CA PRO A 99 7.92 5.82 -8.96
C PRO A 99 8.12 4.45 -9.63
N ILE A 100 8.52 3.44 -8.85
CA ILE A 100 8.81 2.08 -9.31
C ILE A 100 7.94 1.01 -8.63
N THR A 101 7.02 1.42 -7.77
CA THR A 101 6.08 0.53 -7.07
C THR A 101 4.70 0.68 -7.66
N ALA A 102 4.21 -0.38 -8.28
CA ALA A 102 2.85 -0.44 -8.81
C ALA A 102 1.91 -1.07 -7.78
N LEU A 103 0.75 -0.46 -7.54
CA LEU A 103 -0.22 -0.97 -6.56
C LEU A 103 -0.65 -2.42 -6.87
N THR A 104 -0.86 -2.73 -8.14
CA THR A 104 -1.46 -4.00 -8.56
C THR A 104 -0.44 -5.07 -8.95
N PHE A 105 0.87 -4.84 -8.75
CA PHE A 105 1.92 -5.83 -9.04
C PHE A 105 2.75 -6.07 -7.80
N TRP A 106 2.60 -7.25 -7.22
CA TRP A 106 3.27 -7.60 -5.98
C TRP A 106 4.75 -7.90 -6.18
N GLY A 107 5.62 -7.02 -5.68
CA GLY A 107 7.07 -7.24 -5.61
C GLY A 107 7.54 -7.96 -4.34
N GLY A 108 6.78 -7.85 -3.24
CA GLY A 108 7.11 -8.43 -1.94
C GLY A 108 8.14 -7.62 -1.12
N GLU A 109 8.44 -6.39 -1.54
CA GLU A 109 9.33 -5.46 -0.83
C GLU A 109 8.51 -4.50 0.06
N LEU A 110 9.16 -3.79 0.98
CA LEU A 110 8.47 -2.95 1.98
C LEU A 110 7.57 -1.86 1.37
N GLU A 111 7.95 -1.36 0.19
CA GLU A 111 7.16 -0.41 -0.58
C GLU A 111 5.87 -1.01 -1.15
N ASP A 112 5.86 -2.30 -1.50
CA ASP A 112 4.64 -2.99 -1.96
C ASP A 112 3.63 -3.08 -0.82
N TYR A 113 4.06 -3.51 0.37
CA TYR A 113 3.24 -3.48 1.58
C TYR A 113 2.73 -2.07 1.86
N GLY A 114 3.60 -1.06 1.73
CA GLY A 114 3.23 0.34 1.99
C GLY A 114 2.15 0.87 1.04
N ALA A 115 2.26 0.55 -0.25
CA ALA A 115 1.27 0.91 -1.26
C ALA A 115 -0.09 0.24 -0.96
N CYS A 116 -0.07 -1.08 -0.75
CA CYS A 116 -1.26 -1.88 -0.52
C CYS A 116 -1.97 -1.48 0.78
N TYR A 117 -1.21 -1.26 1.86
CA TYR A 117 -1.75 -0.77 3.13
C TYR A 117 -2.41 0.60 2.98
N LEU A 118 -1.73 1.58 2.37
CA LEU A 118 -2.28 2.92 2.20
C LEU A 118 -3.56 2.92 1.35
N PHE A 119 -3.63 2.05 0.34
CA PHE A 119 -4.82 1.90 -0.48
C PHE A 119 -5.96 1.22 0.29
N ALA A 120 -5.67 0.16 1.05
CA ALA A 120 -6.64 -0.50 1.92
C ALA A 120 -7.17 0.46 3.00
N LEU A 121 -6.30 1.25 3.64
CA LEU A 121 -6.70 2.29 4.60
C LEU A 121 -7.58 3.36 3.95
N TYR A 122 -7.27 3.77 2.72
CA TYR A 122 -8.09 4.72 1.97
C TYR A 122 -9.49 4.14 1.68
N LEU A 123 -9.57 2.89 1.24
CA LEU A 123 -10.84 2.20 1.06
C LEU A 123 -11.63 2.10 2.38
N TYR A 124 -10.95 1.78 3.48
CA TYR A 124 -11.54 1.68 4.80
C TYR A 124 -12.18 3.02 5.23
N GLU A 125 -11.47 4.13 5.08
CA GLU A 125 -11.94 5.44 5.55
C GLU A 125 -13.05 6.02 4.67
N HIS A 126 -13.02 5.77 3.35
CA HIS A 126 -13.90 6.44 2.39
C HIS A 126 -15.07 5.58 1.89
N TYR A 127 -14.99 4.24 1.99
CA TYR A 127 -15.95 3.32 1.34
C TYR A 127 -16.68 2.36 2.29
N GLY A 128 -16.80 2.71 3.58
CA GLY A 128 -17.67 2.00 4.53
C GLY A 128 -16.95 1.15 5.58
N GLY A 129 -15.65 1.31 5.73
CA GLY A 129 -14.88 0.73 6.82
C GLY A 129 -14.95 -0.79 6.85
N ALA A 130 -15.26 -1.35 8.02
CA ALA A 130 -15.33 -2.79 8.21
C ALA A 130 -16.39 -3.48 7.33
N ASP A 131 -17.47 -2.78 6.96
CA ASP A 131 -18.50 -3.35 6.08
C ASP A 131 -17.95 -3.57 4.66
N PHE A 132 -17.05 -2.67 4.19
CA PHE A 132 -16.34 -2.83 2.92
C PHE A 132 -15.49 -4.09 2.90
N PHE A 133 -14.61 -4.25 3.89
CA PHE A 133 -13.70 -5.39 3.94
C PHE A 133 -14.40 -6.71 4.27
N THR A 134 -15.53 -6.67 4.98
CA THR A 134 -16.39 -7.86 5.16
C THR A 134 -17.00 -8.30 3.83
N ALA A 135 -17.43 -7.36 2.99
CA ALA A 135 -17.97 -7.65 1.67
C ALA A 135 -16.87 -8.11 0.69
N LEU A 136 -15.70 -7.46 0.71
CA LEU A 136 -14.55 -7.84 -0.11
C LEU A 136 -14.10 -9.28 0.16
N LEU A 137 -13.96 -9.65 1.44
CA LEU A 137 -13.62 -11.02 1.85
C LEU A 137 -14.61 -12.09 1.36
N GLN A 138 -15.86 -11.72 1.04
CA GLN A 138 -16.90 -12.63 0.55
C GLN A 138 -17.08 -12.57 -0.97
N GLU A 139 -16.44 -11.60 -1.62
CA GLU A 139 -16.38 -11.53 -3.07
C GLU A 139 -15.44 -12.62 -3.58
N GLN A 140 -15.70 -13.17 -4.77
CA GLN A 140 -14.93 -14.29 -5.33
C GLN A 140 -14.27 -13.90 -6.66
N ALA A 141 -14.42 -12.64 -7.05
CA ALA A 141 -13.66 -12.04 -8.12
C ALA A 141 -12.44 -11.36 -7.51
N ASN A 142 -11.35 -11.39 -8.24
CA ASN A 142 -10.04 -11.10 -7.69
C ASN A 142 -9.62 -9.67 -8.03
N GLY A 143 -8.67 -9.13 -7.27
CA GLY A 143 -7.99 -7.87 -7.55
C GLY A 143 -8.96 -6.71 -7.78
N ILE A 144 -8.73 -5.97 -8.87
CA ILE A 144 -9.55 -4.82 -9.25
C ILE A 144 -11.02 -5.23 -9.40
N LYS A 145 -11.29 -6.40 -9.97
CA LYS A 145 -12.67 -6.83 -10.21
C LYS A 145 -13.43 -7.09 -8.92
N GLY A 146 -12.76 -7.67 -7.91
CA GLY A 146 -13.32 -7.88 -6.58
C GLY A 146 -13.69 -6.57 -5.89
N ILE A 147 -12.80 -5.58 -5.97
CA ILE A 147 -13.03 -4.24 -5.42
C ILE A 147 -14.19 -3.53 -6.13
N GLU A 148 -14.25 -3.57 -7.45
CA GLU A 148 -15.37 -3.00 -8.22
C GLU A 148 -16.72 -3.65 -7.88
N ASN A 149 -16.74 -4.98 -7.76
CA ASN A 149 -17.95 -5.71 -7.37
C ASN A 149 -18.39 -5.33 -5.94
N THR A 150 -17.42 -5.17 -5.03
CA THR A 150 -17.66 -4.76 -3.64
C THR A 150 -18.24 -3.34 -3.58
N LEU A 151 -17.65 -2.39 -4.30
CA LEU A 151 -18.17 -1.02 -4.44
C LEU A 151 -19.61 -1.01 -4.93
N ALA A 152 -19.89 -1.73 -6.03
CA ALA A 152 -21.23 -1.82 -6.60
C ALA A 152 -22.24 -2.46 -5.63
N THR A 153 -21.82 -3.48 -4.88
CA THR A 153 -22.64 -4.16 -3.87
C THR A 153 -23.05 -3.22 -2.73
N LEU A 154 -22.15 -2.33 -2.32
CA LEU A 154 -22.39 -1.34 -1.28
C LEU A 154 -23.06 -0.05 -1.79
N GLY A 155 -23.26 0.05 -3.10
CA GLY A 155 -23.98 1.16 -3.74
C GLY A 155 -23.11 2.37 -4.09
N TYR A 156 -21.79 2.21 -4.09
CA TYR A 156 -20.85 3.20 -4.64
C TYR A 156 -20.85 3.18 -6.17
N THR A 157 -20.51 4.30 -6.78
CA THR A 157 -20.55 4.47 -8.25
C THR A 157 -19.19 4.80 -8.86
N GLU A 158 -18.23 5.13 -8.01
CA GLU A 158 -16.85 5.41 -8.33
C GLU A 158 -16.18 4.17 -8.94
N THR A 159 -15.43 4.37 -10.01
CA THR A 159 -14.63 3.30 -10.62
C THR A 159 -13.32 3.10 -9.86
N PHE A 160 -12.67 1.95 -10.06
CA PHE A 160 -11.32 1.73 -9.50
C PHE A 160 -10.33 2.82 -9.95
N ASP A 161 -10.38 3.25 -11.21
CA ASP A 161 -9.51 4.31 -11.75
C ASP A 161 -9.75 5.66 -11.05
N GLU A 162 -11.01 6.04 -10.79
CA GLU A 162 -11.35 7.27 -10.07
C GLU A 162 -10.84 7.23 -8.61
N ILE A 163 -10.97 6.08 -7.96
CA ILE A 163 -10.48 5.87 -6.59
C ILE A 163 -8.95 5.91 -6.55
N PHE A 164 -8.30 5.24 -7.51
CA PHE A 164 -6.85 5.26 -7.64
C PHE A 164 -6.35 6.69 -7.82
N ASP A 165 -6.94 7.46 -8.73
CA ASP A 165 -6.60 8.87 -8.96
C ASP A 165 -6.76 9.70 -7.67
N ASP A 166 -7.88 9.56 -6.97
CA ASP A 166 -8.10 10.29 -5.72
C ASP A 166 -7.12 9.87 -4.61
N TRP A 167 -6.80 8.58 -4.50
CA TRP A 167 -5.79 8.04 -3.59
C TRP A 167 -4.38 8.57 -3.89
N THR A 168 -3.99 8.68 -5.17
CA THR A 168 -2.71 9.29 -5.55
C THR A 168 -2.63 10.74 -5.07
N ILE A 169 -3.72 11.49 -5.17
CA ILE A 169 -3.78 12.88 -4.70
C ILE A 169 -3.75 12.93 -3.16
N ALA A 170 -4.45 12.01 -2.49
CA ALA A 170 -4.44 11.90 -1.03
C ALA A 170 -3.02 11.66 -0.48
N ASN A 171 -2.28 10.73 -1.06
CA ASN A 171 -0.89 10.45 -0.71
C ASN A 171 0.04 11.67 -0.83
N TYR A 172 -0.25 12.59 -1.75
CA TYR A 172 0.56 13.79 -1.95
C TYR A 172 0.14 14.97 -1.05
N ILE A 173 -1.16 15.21 -0.89
CA ILE A 173 -1.69 16.43 -0.26
C ILE A 173 -2.00 16.23 1.23
N ASP A 174 -2.57 15.08 1.57
CA ASP A 174 -3.11 14.74 2.89
C ASP A 174 -3.95 15.85 3.55
N ASP A 175 -5.09 16.20 2.95
CA ASP A 175 -5.96 17.28 3.42
C ASP A 175 -7.45 16.96 3.26
N THR A 176 -8.06 16.43 4.33
CA THR A 176 -9.49 16.11 4.42
C THR A 176 -10.41 17.34 4.33
N ARG A 177 -9.88 18.57 4.34
CA ARG A 177 -10.69 19.79 4.15
C ARG A 177 -10.95 20.10 2.68
N LYS A 178 -10.29 19.40 1.74
CA LYS A 178 -10.42 19.62 0.30
C LYS A 178 -11.30 18.57 -0.35
N ALA A 179 -11.99 18.97 -1.43
CA ALA A 179 -12.75 18.08 -2.31
C ALA A 179 -13.72 17.11 -1.58
N GLY A 180 -14.27 17.52 -0.44
CA GLY A 180 -15.19 16.69 0.35
C GLY A 180 -14.52 15.59 1.17
N GLY A 181 -13.21 15.67 1.45
CA GLY A 181 -12.48 14.69 2.27
C GLY A 181 -11.54 13.79 1.49
N LYS A 182 -11.86 13.53 0.22
CA LYS A 182 -11.22 12.49 -0.60
C LYS A 182 -9.72 12.63 -0.87
N TYR A 183 -9.11 13.76 -0.51
CA TYR A 183 -7.67 14.02 -0.70
C TYR A 183 -6.87 13.98 0.60
N GLY A 184 -7.32 13.22 1.59
CA GLY A 184 -6.53 12.94 2.79
C GLY A 184 -7.02 11.74 3.57
N TYR A 185 -6.30 11.45 4.64
CA TYR A 185 -6.62 10.41 5.60
C TYR A 185 -7.20 11.01 6.89
N GLU A 186 -8.13 10.29 7.52
CA GLU A 186 -8.72 10.70 8.80
C GLU A 186 -7.91 10.17 10.00
N SER A 187 -7.27 9.00 9.85
CA SER A 187 -6.54 8.33 10.93
C SER A 187 -5.01 8.36 10.79
N LEU A 188 -4.48 8.80 9.65
CA LEU A 188 -3.05 8.87 9.34
C LEU A 188 -2.65 10.33 9.08
N ASP A 189 -1.50 10.78 9.59
CA ASP A 189 -0.94 12.12 9.29
C ASP A 189 0.42 12.01 8.56
N ILE A 190 0.42 12.27 7.26
CA ILE A 190 1.59 12.16 6.37
C ILE A 190 2.66 13.21 6.72
N GLY A 191 3.90 12.75 6.86
CA GLY A 191 5.04 13.59 7.23
C GLY A 191 5.24 13.70 8.74
N THR A 192 4.49 12.92 9.53
CA THR A 192 4.65 12.80 10.98
C THR A 192 5.24 11.45 11.38
N ILE A 193 5.11 11.07 12.66
CA ILE A 193 5.61 9.78 13.14
C ILE A 193 4.96 8.60 12.42
N ASP A 194 3.72 8.74 11.96
CA ASP A 194 2.96 7.69 11.30
C ASP A 194 3.60 7.25 9.97
N THR A 195 4.45 8.10 9.40
CA THR A 195 5.18 7.84 8.15
C THR A 195 6.69 8.05 8.31
N TRP A 196 7.21 7.98 9.54
CA TRP A 196 8.62 8.27 9.87
C TRP A 196 9.13 9.65 9.41
N GLY A 197 8.23 10.61 9.26
CA GLY A 197 8.51 11.96 8.77
C GLY A 197 8.59 12.06 7.25
N TYR A 198 8.37 10.96 6.53
CA TYR A 198 8.39 10.95 5.07
C TYR A 198 7.06 11.43 4.51
N SER A 199 7.13 12.24 3.47
CA SER A 199 6.02 12.59 2.58
C SER A 199 6.55 12.58 1.15
N ILE A 200 5.67 12.40 0.16
CA ILE A 200 6.10 12.47 -1.24
C ILE A 200 6.73 13.84 -1.54
N GLU A 201 6.20 14.94 -1.01
CA GLU A 201 6.82 16.26 -1.15
C GLU A 201 8.27 16.26 -0.64
N TYR A 202 8.52 15.69 0.54
CA TYR A 202 9.86 15.60 1.11
C TYR A 202 10.79 14.75 0.24
N VAL A 203 10.33 13.57 -0.19
CA VAL A 203 11.13 12.64 -1.00
C VAL A 203 11.47 13.25 -2.36
N LEU A 204 10.51 13.89 -3.03
CA LEU A 204 10.76 14.58 -4.30
C LEU A 204 11.84 15.66 -4.13
N GLY A 205 11.78 16.47 -3.07
CA GLY A 205 12.73 17.56 -2.86
C GLY A 205 14.10 17.15 -2.31
N SER A 206 14.25 15.92 -1.82
CA SER A 206 15.43 15.51 -1.04
C SER A 206 16.13 14.26 -1.57
N MET A 207 15.44 13.39 -2.29
CA MET A 207 15.93 12.06 -2.69
C MET A 207 15.88 11.84 -4.19
N TRP A 208 14.72 12.08 -4.83
CA TRP A 208 14.58 11.89 -6.28
C TRP A 208 15.03 13.10 -7.10
N TRP A 209 14.85 14.32 -6.58
CA TRP A 209 15.12 15.54 -7.33
C TRP A 209 15.99 16.53 -6.55
N GLY A 210 17.03 17.03 -7.24
CA GLY A 210 17.90 18.09 -6.76
C GLY A 210 17.37 19.49 -7.07
N PRO A 211 18.23 20.52 -7.17
CA PRO A 211 17.83 21.84 -7.69
C PRO A 211 17.01 21.70 -8.99
N PRO A 212 16.01 22.58 -9.23
CA PRO A 212 15.09 22.43 -10.36
C PRO A 212 15.83 22.36 -11.69
N ASP A 213 15.45 21.40 -12.54
CA ASP A 213 16.02 21.27 -13.87
C ASP A 213 15.63 22.47 -14.74
N GLU A 214 16.59 22.95 -15.54
CA GLU A 214 16.31 24.00 -16.51
C GLU A 214 15.50 23.43 -17.68
N ALA A 215 14.34 24.03 -17.95
CA ALA A 215 13.52 23.63 -19.09
C ALA A 215 14.23 23.94 -20.43
N PRO A 216 14.09 23.06 -21.46
CA PRO A 216 13.32 21.83 -21.46
C PRO A 216 14.07 20.64 -20.83
N PHE A 217 13.36 19.84 -20.03
CA PHE A 217 13.85 18.54 -19.55
C PHE A 217 12.81 17.46 -19.90
N GLY A 218 13.22 16.20 -19.86
CA GLY A 218 12.34 15.05 -20.02
C GLY A 218 12.82 13.92 -19.12
N VAL A 219 11.88 13.12 -18.62
CA VAL A 219 12.14 11.96 -17.78
C VAL A 219 11.83 10.71 -18.61
N PRO A 220 12.83 10.07 -19.24
CA PRO A 220 12.60 8.82 -19.96
C PRO A 220 12.31 7.68 -18.96
N SER A 221 11.46 6.74 -19.34
CA SER A 221 11.12 5.58 -18.51
C SER A 221 12.36 4.76 -18.09
N SER A 222 13.42 4.76 -18.89
CA SER A 222 14.69 4.09 -18.58
C SER A 222 15.39 4.62 -17.30
N TRP A 223 15.02 5.80 -16.80
CA TRP A 223 15.56 6.35 -15.55
C TRP A 223 15.01 5.65 -14.30
N PHE A 224 13.91 4.92 -14.42
CA PHE A 224 13.35 4.08 -13.36
C PHE A 224 14.06 2.72 -13.28
N PHE A 225 15.40 2.74 -13.33
CA PHE A 225 16.26 1.55 -13.29
C PHE A 225 15.99 0.51 -14.39
N GLY A 226 15.41 0.93 -15.51
CA GLY A 226 15.02 0.02 -16.59
C GLY A 226 13.78 -0.81 -16.29
N ILE A 227 13.07 -0.54 -15.19
CA ILE A 227 11.74 -1.08 -14.93
C ILE A 227 10.76 -0.26 -15.77
N GLU A 228 10.08 -0.92 -16.71
CA GLU A 228 8.94 -0.29 -17.38
C GLU A 228 7.84 -0.09 -16.33
N PRO A 229 7.36 1.16 -16.13
CA PRO A 229 6.29 1.41 -15.17
C PRO A 229 5.09 0.54 -15.51
N GLN A 230 4.63 -0.24 -14.53
CA GLN A 230 3.45 -1.05 -14.69
C GLN A 230 2.19 -0.17 -14.51
N PRO A 231 1.01 -0.61 -15.00
CA PRO A 231 -0.26 0.04 -14.67
C PRO A 231 -0.41 0.26 -13.16
N TYR A 232 -1.11 1.34 -12.79
CA TYR A 232 -1.31 1.74 -11.39
C TYR A 232 -0.01 2.01 -10.61
N THR A 233 1.00 2.52 -11.30
CA THR A 233 2.20 3.16 -10.71
C THR A 233 2.00 4.67 -10.66
N THR A 234 2.29 5.31 -9.53
CA THR A 234 2.08 6.75 -9.38
C THR A 234 3.38 7.54 -9.60
N HIS A 235 3.34 8.53 -10.49
CA HIS A 235 4.45 9.48 -10.71
C HIS A 235 4.05 10.90 -10.34
N TYR A 236 4.83 11.53 -9.47
CA TYR A 236 4.63 12.92 -9.07
C TYR A 236 5.71 13.81 -9.69
N PHE A 237 5.27 14.88 -10.35
CA PHE A 237 6.16 15.88 -10.95
C PHE A 237 5.86 17.26 -10.37
N ARG A 238 6.90 17.94 -9.90
CA ARG A 238 6.81 19.31 -9.36
C ARG A 238 7.44 20.31 -10.33
N PHE A 239 6.63 21.24 -10.84
CA PHE A 239 7.09 22.31 -11.71
C PHE A 239 7.13 23.65 -10.94
N THR A 240 8.23 24.39 -11.05
CA THR A 240 8.44 25.69 -10.36
C THR A 240 8.62 26.85 -11.36
N ASN A 241 7.81 26.85 -12.41
CA ASN A 241 7.86 27.85 -13.47
C ASN A 241 7.23 29.19 -13.05
N LYS A 242 7.91 30.31 -13.35
CA LYS A 242 7.33 31.66 -13.25
C LYS A 242 6.37 31.99 -14.40
N PRO A 243 6.73 31.77 -15.68
CA PRO A 243 5.78 31.89 -16.79
C PRO A 243 4.95 30.61 -16.90
N ALA A 244 3.75 30.67 -17.49
CA ALA A 244 2.96 29.46 -17.79
C ALA A 244 3.80 28.43 -18.58
N ALA A 245 3.79 27.18 -18.13
CA ALA A 245 4.48 26.07 -18.79
C ALA A 245 3.46 25.24 -19.55
N THR A 246 3.88 24.73 -20.71
CA THR A 246 3.14 23.70 -21.42
C THR A 246 3.69 22.35 -20.99
N VAL A 247 2.83 21.51 -20.42
CA VAL A 247 3.17 20.13 -20.07
C VAL A 247 2.60 19.24 -21.16
N PHE A 248 3.42 18.34 -21.68
CA PHE A 248 3.01 17.28 -22.58
C PHE A 248 3.41 15.95 -21.93
N ILE A 249 2.48 15.02 -21.90
CA ILE A 249 2.73 13.63 -21.56
C ILE A 249 2.52 12.86 -22.86
N ASP A 250 3.53 12.11 -23.27
CA ASP A 250 3.52 11.25 -24.45
C ASP A 250 4.03 9.87 -24.03
N GLY A 251 3.47 8.82 -24.61
CA GLY A 251 3.67 7.44 -24.20
C GLY A 251 2.68 6.53 -24.92
N ASP A 252 2.90 5.22 -24.81
CA ASP A 252 1.93 4.25 -25.32
C ASP A 252 0.66 4.30 -24.46
N ASP A 253 -0.51 4.15 -25.10
CA ASP A 253 -1.81 4.06 -24.40
C ASP A 253 -1.86 2.88 -23.40
N PHE A 254 -0.92 1.93 -23.53
CA PHE A 254 -0.72 0.78 -22.64
C PHE A 254 0.77 0.58 -22.40
N ALA A 255 1.20 0.46 -21.15
CA ALA A 255 2.54 0.05 -20.77
C ALA A 255 2.49 -1.30 -20.03
N GLY A 256 3.43 -2.20 -20.35
CA GLY A 256 3.66 -3.42 -19.57
C GLY A 256 2.61 -4.53 -19.72
N THR A 257 2.57 -5.39 -18.70
CA THR A 257 1.57 -6.47 -18.57
C THR A 257 0.24 -5.90 -18.08
N LEU A 258 -0.86 -6.56 -18.42
CA LEU A 258 -2.17 -6.21 -17.85
C LEU A 258 -2.08 -6.28 -16.32
N PRO A 259 -2.73 -5.34 -15.59
CA PRO A 259 -2.76 -5.38 -14.13
C PRO A 259 -3.34 -6.72 -13.66
N HIS A 260 -2.94 -7.16 -12.47
CA HIS A 260 -3.60 -8.27 -11.80
C HIS A 260 -5.04 -7.85 -11.46
N GLY A 261 -5.98 -8.29 -12.30
CA GLY A 261 -7.42 -8.11 -12.10
C GLY A 261 -8.10 -9.38 -11.62
#